data_AF-A0A7R9K825-F1
#
_entry.id   AF-A0A7R9K825-F1
#
_cell.length_a   1.000
_cell.length_b   1.000
_cell.length_c   1.000
_cell.angle_alpha   90.00
_cell.angle_beta   90.00
_cell.angle_gamma   90.00
#
_symmetry.space_group_name_H-M   'P 1'
#
loop_
_entity.id
_entity.type
_entity.pdbx_description
1 polymer ?
#
loop_
_entity_poly.entity_id
_entity_poly.type
_entity_poly.pdbx_seq_one_letter_code
_entity_poly.pdbx_strand_id
1 'polypeptide(L)'
;MAYKVVFDQIIRRQCAVLSLAALFLLVLTANVYFVYVIVDDKSPYVSTPPNILTIRTEKIGMSTEKRKFDKAEKKKQQKSVVFYRNATLLATLRIEKNLAELPERYHKLTSEHRFILLQLLQDLNSSDELSTTLWDTASKVGHSTLQMSYRQTLWDTASKWVSSREVLPAQAPQLGSVLRTLCSTRIIRAENAQRGTQLKLMLTLAGNQKAIFKPQCKYGTGLPRLYRRSISISLELNATNTTRRMPTARLRFGVGAPCHARAVRYSRTELIDGPVYAGKDRHNAEVAAFHLAVLLGLRRSPLTVGRKINLRREVMPVATDNLLDTFYQEGNNTCFYGVCYYCSPQDPVCAKRDVMEGALIMWLPHGYILKKYRNPWQRTYKTDVLARWEVDQQYCDKVKLSRLYASDQGSRLLDIVDSAIFDFLIDNGDRHHYEVFENFNNSMVLLLDNGKRLRDSTWRRLQLFTGNTLGSSLSSLLEHSHIAPVLLTTHLQALNRRLMLIFAAVEECFSQHNPSQVLVNR
;
A
#
# COMPACT_ATOMS: atom_id res chain seq x y z
N MET A 1 41.82 29.71 -64.77
CA MET A 1 41.53 29.69 -63.31
C MET A 1 40.16 29.09 -62.97
N ALA A 2 39.06 29.50 -63.62
CA ALA A 2 37.67 29.12 -63.27
C ALA A 2 37.42 27.68 -62.80
N TYR A 3 37.88 26.66 -63.55
CA TYR A 3 37.70 25.24 -63.21
C TYR A 3 38.12 24.87 -61.79
N LYS A 4 39.18 25.48 -61.24
CA LYS A 4 39.69 25.17 -59.90
C LYS A 4 38.72 25.62 -58.79
N VAL A 5 37.98 26.72 -59.02
CA VAL A 5 36.98 27.24 -58.08
C VAL A 5 35.72 26.37 -58.06
N VAL A 6 35.26 25.92 -59.23
CA VAL A 6 34.10 25.02 -59.36
C VAL A 6 34.40 23.67 -58.70
N PHE A 7 35.59 23.12 -58.91
CA PHE A 7 36.01 21.85 -58.31
C PHE A 7 36.06 21.93 -56.77
N ASP A 8 36.61 23.02 -56.21
CA ASP A 8 36.65 23.24 -54.76
C ASP A 8 35.25 23.42 -54.14
N GLN A 9 34.32 24.07 -54.85
CA GLN A 9 32.91 24.14 -54.43
C GLN A 9 32.21 22.77 -54.45
N ILE A 10 32.48 21.92 -55.44
CA ILE A 10 31.91 20.56 -55.52
C ILE A 10 32.43 19.71 -54.35
N ILE A 11 33.74 19.73 -54.09
CA ILE A 11 34.35 19.01 -52.95
C ILE A 11 33.76 19.49 -51.62
N ARG A 12 33.68 20.80 -51.37
CA ARG A 12 33.09 21.34 -50.13
C ARG A 12 31.63 20.92 -49.95
N ARG A 13 30.83 20.88 -51.02
CA ARG A 13 29.44 20.39 -50.98
C ARG A 13 29.38 18.89 -50.69
N GLN A 14 30.23 18.07 -51.31
CA GLN A 14 30.31 16.64 -51.05
C GLN A 14 30.73 16.35 -49.61
N CYS A 15 31.77 17.04 -49.08
CA CYS A 15 32.16 16.94 -47.68
C CYS A 15 31.04 17.34 -46.73
N ALA A 16 30.33 18.45 -46.97
CA ALA A 16 29.21 18.88 -46.14
C ALA A 16 28.05 17.86 -46.12
N VAL A 17 27.72 17.29 -47.28
CA VAL A 17 26.70 16.21 -47.38
C VAL A 17 27.15 14.95 -46.64
N LEU A 18 28.42 14.56 -46.75
CA LEU A 18 28.98 13.41 -46.02
C LEU A 18 28.98 13.64 -44.51
N SER A 19 29.34 14.84 -44.04
CA SER A 19 29.27 15.20 -42.61
C SER A 19 27.83 15.21 -42.08
N LEU A 20 26.87 15.70 -42.85
CA LEU A 20 25.45 15.67 -42.48
C LEU A 20 24.90 14.23 -42.48
N ALA A 21 25.29 13.39 -43.45
CA ALA A 21 24.90 11.97 -43.49
C ALA A 21 25.51 11.18 -42.31
N ALA A 22 26.77 11.45 -41.96
CA ALA A 22 27.43 10.86 -40.79
C ALA A 22 26.77 11.30 -39.47
N LEU A 23 26.43 12.59 -39.33
CA LEU A 23 25.70 13.11 -38.17
C LEU A 23 24.30 12.48 -38.06
N PHE A 24 23.57 12.37 -39.18
CA PHE A 24 22.27 11.71 -39.24
C PHE A 24 22.36 10.23 -38.85
N LEU A 25 23.36 9.50 -39.36
CA LEU A 25 23.63 8.10 -38.96
C LEU A 25 23.99 7.98 -37.48
N LEU A 26 24.75 8.92 -36.91
CA LEU A 26 25.10 8.93 -35.49
C LEU A 26 23.87 9.20 -34.62
N VAL A 27 23.02 10.17 -34.99
CA VAL A 27 21.74 10.44 -34.30
C VAL A 27 20.77 9.26 -34.44
N LEU A 28 20.69 8.63 -35.61
CA LEU A 28 19.79 7.50 -35.85
C LEU A 28 20.27 6.23 -35.13
N THR A 29 21.57 5.95 -35.10
CA THR A 29 22.13 4.84 -34.29
C THR A 29 22.02 5.10 -32.80
N ALA A 30 22.20 6.35 -32.34
CA ALA A 30 21.95 6.72 -30.94
C ALA A 30 20.46 6.55 -30.56
N ASN A 31 19.53 6.96 -31.43
CA ASN A 31 18.09 6.76 -31.21
C ASN A 31 17.70 5.28 -31.24
N VAL A 32 18.26 4.48 -32.17
CA VAL A 32 18.08 3.01 -32.19
C VAL A 32 18.68 2.37 -30.93
N TYR A 33 19.81 2.86 -30.44
CA TYR A 33 20.40 2.40 -29.17
C TYR A 33 19.53 2.77 -27.96
N PHE A 34 18.96 3.98 -27.90
CA PHE A 34 18.03 4.34 -26.84
C PHE A 34 16.73 3.53 -26.91
N VAL A 35 16.16 3.30 -28.09
CA VAL A 35 15.00 2.40 -28.29
C VAL A 35 15.37 0.97 -27.88
N TYR A 36 16.55 0.48 -28.24
CA TYR A 36 17.07 -0.81 -27.80
C TYR A 36 17.14 -0.88 -26.27
N VAL A 37 17.78 0.08 -25.60
CA VAL A 37 17.90 0.13 -24.13
C VAL A 37 16.53 0.25 -23.44
N ILE A 38 15.54 0.88 -24.06
CA ILE A 38 14.17 0.98 -23.55
C ILE A 38 13.38 -0.34 -23.74
N VAL A 39 13.66 -1.09 -24.81
CA VAL A 39 12.97 -2.36 -25.15
C VAL A 39 13.66 -3.58 -24.52
N ASP A 40 14.96 -3.50 -24.26
CA ASP A 40 15.83 -4.56 -23.69
C ASP A 40 15.96 -4.48 -22.14
N ASP A 41 15.15 -3.64 -21.47
CA ASP A 41 14.76 -3.87 -20.05
C ASP A 41 13.91 -5.16 -19.90
N LYS A 42 13.68 -5.89 -21.00
CA LYS A 42 13.49 -7.34 -21.01
C LYS A 42 14.74 -8.06 -20.50
N SER A 43 14.91 -8.03 -19.17
CA SER A 43 15.87 -8.85 -18.42
C SER A 43 16.05 -10.23 -19.06
N PRO A 44 17.28 -10.71 -19.30
CA PRO A 44 17.53 -11.99 -19.94
C PRO A 44 16.80 -13.10 -19.17
N TYR A 45 15.94 -13.84 -19.88
CA TYR A 45 15.11 -14.89 -19.29
C TYR A 45 16.00 -16.03 -18.80
N VAL A 46 16.24 -16.09 -17.49
CA VAL A 46 16.86 -17.24 -16.84
C VAL A 46 15.80 -18.34 -16.69
N SER A 47 15.63 -19.13 -17.75
CA SER A 47 14.77 -20.32 -17.74
C SER A 47 15.40 -21.42 -16.88
N THR A 48 15.12 -21.43 -15.58
CA THR A 48 15.48 -22.54 -14.68
C THR A 48 14.60 -23.77 -14.97
N PRO A 49 15.17 -24.94 -15.31
CA PRO A 49 14.39 -26.18 -15.42
C PRO A 49 13.80 -26.59 -14.06
N PRO A 50 12.60 -27.21 -14.02
CA PRO A 50 11.97 -27.60 -12.77
C PRO A 50 12.63 -28.84 -12.17
N ASN A 51 13.50 -28.65 -11.17
CA ASN A 51 14.09 -29.74 -10.39
C ASN A 51 13.77 -29.61 -8.90
N ILE A 52 12.68 -30.27 -8.52
CA ILE A 52 12.43 -31.02 -7.29
C ILE A 52 13.12 -30.50 -6.00
N LEU A 53 12.29 -29.94 -5.12
CA LEU A 53 12.64 -29.55 -3.74
C LEU A 53 12.77 -30.80 -2.83
N THR A 54 13.86 -31.55 -2.96
CA THR A 54 14.17 -32.65 -2.02
C THR A 54 14.79 -32.08 -0.74
N ILE A 55 13.94 -31.73 0.24
CA ILE A 55 14.40 -31.25 1.55
C ILE A 55 15.15 -32.37 2.27
N ARG A 56 16.48 -32.24 2.39
CA ARG A 56 17.30 -33.13 3.22
C ARG A 56 17.76 -32.38 4.48
N THR A 57 17.11 -32.67 5.59
CA THR A 57 17.50 -32.18 6.92
C THR A 57 18.69 -32.99 7.43
N GLU A 58 19.90 -32.50 7.17
CA GLU A 58 21.11 -33.14 7.68
C GLU A 58 21.25 -32.88 9.19
N LYS A 59 21.02 -33.94 9.98
CA LYS A 59 21.32 -33.95 11.42
C LYS A 59 22.82 -33.89 11.63
N ILE A 60 23.24 -33.14 12.65
CA ILE A 60 24.62 -33.18 13.17
C ILE A 60 24.93 -34.60 13.64
N GLY A 61 26.04 -35.17 13.17
CA GLY A 61 26.52 -36.49 13.56
C GLY A 61 28.02 -36.63 13.28
N MET A 62 28.78 -37.06 14.29
CA MET A 62 30.21 -37.32 14.19
C MET A 62 30.50 -38.67 13.55
N SER A 63 31.38 -38.71 12.56
CA SER A 63 32.39 -39.78 12.45
C SER A 63 33.51 -39.38 11.47
N THR A 64 34.69 -39.96 11.70
CA THR A 64 35.88 -39.84 10.84
C THR A 64 35.93 -40.98 9.83
N GLU A 65 36.40 -40.73 8.60
CA GLU A 65 37.59 -41.42 8.06
C GLU A 65 38.06 -40.84 6.70
N LYS A 66 39.23 -41.31 6.24
CA LYS A 66 39.93 -40.85 5.02
C LYS A 66 39.66 -41.78 3.84
N ARG A 67 39.70 -41.24 2.61
CA ARG A 67 40.50 -41.81 1.50
C ARG A 67 40.75 -40.78 0.38
N LYS A 68 41.71 -41.08 -0.50
CA LYS A 68 42.25 -40.23 -1.57
C LYS A 68 41.80 -40.73 -2.96
N PHE A 69 42.31 -40.05 -3.99
CA PHE A 69 42.18 -40.29 -5.43
C PHE A 69 40.84 -39.80 -6.03
N ASP A 70 40.81 -39.09 -7.17
CA ASP A 70 41.92 -38.77 -8.10
C ASP A 70 41.85 -37.39 -8.78
N LYS A 71 42.98 -36.97 -9.37
CA LYS A 71 43.09 -35.75 -10.20
C LYS A 71 43.00 -36.09 -11.69
N ALA A 72 42.07 -35.45 -12.42
CA ALA A 72 42.14 -35.35 -13.87
C ALA A 72 41.62 -33.97 -14.35
N GLU A 73 42.47 -33.17 -14.99
CA GLU A 73 42.06 -31.90 -15.59
C GLU A 73 41.26 -32.12 -16.88
N LYS A 74 40.12 -31.43 -17.01
CA LYS A 74 39.72 -30.82 -18.29
C LYS A 74 39.20 -29.41 -18.08
N LYS A 75 40.02 -28.43 -18.47
CA LYS A 75 39.65 -27.00 -18.50
C LYS A 75 38.42 -26.80 -19.37
N LYS A 76 37.33 -26.29 -18.78
CA LYS A 76 36.17 -25.76 -19.49
C LYS A 76 35.93 -24.34 -19.00
N GLN A 77 35.62 -23.41 -19.91
CA GLN A 77 35.51 -21.98 -19.61
C GLN A 77 34.61 -21.72 -18.41
N GLN A 78 35.21 -21.29 -17.29
CA GLN A 78 34.47 -20.89 -16.10
C GLN A 78 33.91 -19.48 -16.30
N LYS A 79 32.91 -19.34 -17.19
CA LYS A 79 31.94 -18.25 -17.06
C LYS A 79 31.44 -18.30 -15.62
N SER A 80 31.63 -17.22 -14.88
CA SER A 80 31.23 -17.13 -13.48
C SER A 80 29.72 -17.17 -13.37
N VAL A 81 29.16 -18.37 -13.21
CA VAL A 81 27.75 -18.58 -12.88
C VAL A 81 27.54 -18.07 -11.47
N VAL A 82 27.20 -16.79 -11.37
CA VAL A 82 26.78 -16.15 -10.12
C VAL A 82 25.48 -16.83 -9.70
N PHE A 83 25.59 -17.79 -8.78
CA PHE A 83 24.46 -18.33 -8.06
C PHE A 83 23.88 -17.23 -7.17
N TYR A 84 22.91 -16.50 -7.72
CA TYR A 84 22.10 -15.56 -6.96
C TYR A 84 21.31 -16.32 -5.90
N ARG A 85 21.89 -16.49 -4.71
CA ARG A 85 21.14 -16.87 -3.50
C ARG A 85 20.05 -15.83 -3.31
N ASN A 86 18.79 -16.26 -3.25
CA ASN A 86 17.64 -15.39 -3.04
C ASN A 86 17.92 -14.44 -1.86
N ALA A 87 17.97 -13.14 -2.17
CA ALA A 87 18.40 -12.10 -1.24
C ALA A 87 17.36 -11.90 -0.13
N THR A 88 16.07 -11.98 -0.49
CA THR A 88 14.95 -11.95 0.46
C THR A 88 15.05 -13.11 1.45
N LEU A 89 15.28 -14.35 0.98
CA LEU A 89 15.43 -15.53 1.84
C LEU A 89 16.60 -15.38 2.81
N LEU A 90 17.76 -14.91 2.36
CA LEU A 90 18.92 -14.74 3.23
C LEU A 90 18.71 -13.60 4.25
N ALA A 91 17.95 -12.56 3.90
CA ALA A 91 17.54 -11.51 4.82
C ALA A 91 16.53 -12.02 5.87
N THR A 92 15.52 -12.81 5.47
CA THR A 92 14.56 -13.44 6.38
C THR A 92 15.26 -14.26 7.46
N LEU A 93 16.18 -15.15 7.07
CA LEU A 93 16.91 -16.02 8.02
C LEU A 93 17.75 -15.22 9.04
N ARG A 94 18.28 -14.05 8.66
CA ARG A 94 19.01 -13.15 9.59
C ARG A 94 18.06 -12.45 10.55
N ILE A 95 16.92 -11.96 10.05
CA ILE A 95 15.88 -11.31 10.85
C ILE A 95 15.27 -12.31 11.85
N GLU A 96 15.02 -13.56 11.44
CA GLU A 96 14.53 -14.63 12.31
C GLU A 96 15.53 -14.98 13.42
N LYS A 97 16.83 -15.04 13.12
CA LYS A 97 17.88 -15.21 14.14
C LYS A 97 17.89 -14.05 15.13
N ASN A 98 17.95 -12.81 14.64
CA ASN A 98 18.06 -11.62 15.49
C ASN A 98 16.77 -11.32 16.27
N LEU A 99 15.62 -11.89 15.87
CA LEU A 99 14.39 -11.86 16.65
C LEU A 99 14.46 -12.77 17.88
N ALA A 100 15.16 -13.90 17.81
CA ALA A 100 15.38 -14.80 18.94
C ALA A 100 16.44 -14.26 19.92
N GLU A 101 17.38 -13.44 19.43
CA GLU A 101 18.45 -12.81 20.20
C GLU A 101 18.15 -11.33 20.53
N LEU A 102 16.88 -10.91 20.43
CA LEU A 102 16.51 -9.49 20.49
C LEU A 102 16.68 -8.90 21.91
N PRO A 103 17.37 -7.75 22.08
CA PRO A 103 17.62 -7.15 23.39
C PRO A 103 16.36 -6.85 24.22
N GLU A 104 16.39 -7.17 25.52
CA GLU A 104 15.26 -7.04 26.46
C GLU A 104 14.57 -5.66 26.44
N ARG A 105 15.31 -4.59 26.12
CA ARG A 105 14.78 -3.22 25.97
C ARG A 105 13.53 -3.14 25.07
N TYR A 106 13.42 -4.01 24.07
CA TYR A 106 12.27 -4.04 23.15
C TYR A 106 11.04 -4.75 23.74
N HIS A 107 11.26 -5.66 24.69
CA HIS A 107 10.23 -6.39 25.41
C HIS A 107 9.71 -5.61 26.63
N LYS A 108 10.54 -4.71 27.18
CA LYS A 108 10.18 -3.87 28.32
C LYS A 108 9.06 -2.88 27.97
N LEU A 109 7.99 -2.93 28.77
CA LEU A 109 6.89 -1.96 28.73
C LEU A 109 7.38 -0.57 29.16
N THR A 110 7.13 0.44 28.33
CA THR A 110 7.38 1.86 28.62
C THR A 110 6.07 2.60 28.84
N SER A 111 6.11 3.71 29.57
CA SER A 111 4.97 4.64 29.72
C SER A 111 4.99 5.79 28.70
N GLU A 112 6.07 5.95 27.94
CA GLU A 112 6.32 7.12 27.08
C GLU A 112 5.28 7.28 25.96
N HIS A 113 4.79 6.18 25.39
CA HIS A 113 3.69 6.21 24.41
C HIS A 113 2.42 6.90 24.96
N ARG A 114 2.19 6.87 26.28
CA ARG A 114 0.96 7.42 26.89
C ARG A 114 0.88 8.94 26.73
N PHE A 115 1.99 9.65 26.81
CA PHE A 115 2.00 11.11 26.64
C PHE A 115 1.55 11.49 25.22
N ILE A 116 2.11 10.81 24.21
CA ILE A 116 1.74 11.02 22.80
C ILE A 116 0.29 10.55 22.54
N LEU A 117 -0.12 9.41 23.09
CA LEU A 117 -1.48 8.91 22.94
C LEU A 117 -2.51 9.88 23.54
N LEU A 118 -2.25 10.42 24.73
CA LEU A 118 -3.14 11.40 25.37
C LEU A 118 -3.22 12.71 24.58
N GLN A 119 -2.11 13.24 24.06
CA GLN A 119 -2.13 14.41 23.16
C GLN A 119 -2.94 14.12 21.89
N LEU A 120 -2.77 12.95 21.26
CA LEU A 120 -3.51 12.59 20.05
C LEU A 120 -5.00 12.36 20.32
N LEU A 121 -5.38 11.86 21.49
CA LEU A 121 -6.77 11.77 21.92
C LEU A 121 -7.36 13.16 22.20
N GLN A 122 -6.58 14.08 22.77
CA GLN A 122 -6.98 15.48 22.95
C GLN A 122 -7.17 16.20 21.61
N ASP A 123 -6.28 16.01 20.63
CA ASP A 123 -6.41 16.55 19.28
C ASP A 123 -7.63 15.96 18.53
N LEU A 124 -8.04 14.73 18.85
CA LEU A 124 -9.23 14.07 18.29
C LEU A 124 -10.56 14.48 18.98
N ASN A 125 -10.51 15.00 20.20
CA ASN A 125 -11.68 15.62 20.81
C ASN A 125 -12.04 16.90 20.05
N SER A 126 -13.29 17.03 19.60
CA SER A 126 -13.80 18.31 19.12
C SER A 126 -14.07 19.23 20.31
N SER A 127 -13.65 20.49 20.22
CA SER A 127 -14.06 21.52 21.18
C SER A 127 -15.56 21.82 21.04
N ASP A 128 -16.35 21.35 22.00
CA ASP A 128 -17.81 21.60 22.06
C ASP A 128 -18.16 23.08 22.40
N GLU A 129 -17.16 23.90 22.72
CA GLU A 129 -17.22 25.37 22.91
C GLU A 129 -17.88 26.12 21.74
N LEU A 130 -17.88 25.52 20.56
CA LEU A 130 -18.50 26.09 19.37
C LEU A 130 -20.04 25.96 19.35
N SER A 131 -20.65 25.32 20.34
CA SER A 131 -22.10 25.36 20.52
C SER A 131 -22.54 26.77 20.95
N THR A 132 -22.12 27.21 22.13
CA THR A 132 -22.60 28.44 22.79
C THR A 132 -22.36 29.69 21.95
N THR A 133 -21.12 29.90 21.50
CA THR A 133 -20.73 31.09 20.71
C THR A 133 -21.41 31.20 19.34
N LEU A 134 -21.82 30.07 18.74
CA LEU A 134 -22.63 30.08 17.51
C LEU A 134 -24.12 30.34 17.77
N TRP A 135 -24.69 30.00 18.93
CA TRP A 135 -26.12 30.31 19.18
C TRP A 135 -26.38 31.82 19.27
N ASP A 136 -25.49 32.56 19.96
CA ASP A 136 -25.61 34.02 20.11
C ASP A 136 -25.43 34.77 18.77
N THR A 137 -24.63 34.24 17.84
CA THR A 137 -24.42 34.83 16.52
C THR A 137 -25.41 34.32 15.46
N ALA A 138 -25.85 33.06 15.52
CA ALA A 138 -26.87 32.47 14.64
C ALA A 138 -28.18 33.26 14.69
N SER A 139 -28.51 33.79 15.87
CA SER A 139 -29.67 34.65 16.12
C SER A 139 -29.66 35.98 15.36
N LYS A 140 -28.55 36.37 14.71
CA LYS A 140 -28.40 37.65 13.97
C LYS A 140 -28.12 37.52 12.47
N VAL A 141 -27.52 36.42 12.01
CA VAL A 141 -27.06 36.25 10.60
C VAL A 141 -27.69 35.02 9.91
N GLY A 142 -28.53 34.26 10.62
CA GLY A 142 -29.16 33.04 10.11
C GLY A 142 -28.25 31.82 10.27
N HIS A 143 -28.80 30.77 10.89
CA HIS A 143 -28.07 29.59 11.33
C HIS A 143 -27.36 28.84 10.17
N SER A 144 -27.98 28.78 8.98
CA SER A 144 -27.42 28.14 7.79
C SER A 144 -26.16 28.85 7.26
N THR A 145 -26.19 30.18 7.19
CA THR A 145 -25.09 31.03 6.71
C THR A 145 -23.84 30.87 7.58
N LEU A 146 -24.01 30.98 8.89
CA LEU A 146 -22.92 30.84 9.86
C LEU A 146 -22.36 29.41 9.92
N GLN A 147 -23.21 28.39 9.86
CA GLN A 147 -22.76 27.00 9.81
C GLN A 147 -21.99 26.69 8.50
N MET A 148 -22.29 27.37 7.40
CA MET A 148 -21.52 27.24 6.15
C MET A 148 -20.18 27.99 6.22
N SER A 149 -20.18 29.20 6.79
CA SER A 149 -18.97 29.99 7.03
C SER A 149 -17.96 29.23 7.91
N TYR A 150 -18.42 28.68 9.04
CA TYR A 150 -17.55 27.91 9.94
C TYR A 150 -16.95 26.64 9.29
N ARG A 151 -17.71 25.93 8.45
CA ARG A 151 -17.17 24.78 7.68
C ARG A 151 -16.04 25.22 6.75
N GLN A 152 -16.17 26.38 6.10
CA GLN A 152 -15.10 26.93 5.26
C GLN A 152 -13.84 27.20 6.10
N THR A 153 -13.97 27.83 7.27
CA THR A 153 -12.85 28.06 8.19
C THR A 153 -12.11 26.77 8.56
N LEU A 154 -12.81 25.66 8.78
CA LEU A 154 -12.17 24.36 9.04
C LEU A 154 -11.44 23.77 7.82
N TRP A 155 -11.99 23.90 6.61
CA TRP A 155 -11.30 23.52 5.38
C TRP A 155 -10.06 24.38 5.12
N ASP A 156 -10.13 25.67 5.44
CA ASP A 156 -9.02 26.62 5.30
C ASP A 156 -7.93 26.35 6.35
N THR A 157 -8.28 26.02 7.61
CA THR A 157 -7.32 25.54 8.62
C THR A 157 -6.61 24.28 8.13
N ALA A 158 -7.36 23.25 7.72
CA ALA A 158 -6.79 21.98 7.28
C ALA A 158 -5.94 22.12 6.00
N SER A 159 -6.25 23.10 5.14
CA SER A 159 -5.44 23.42 3.97
C SER A 159 -4.10 24.09 4.34
N LYS A 160 -4.07 24.91 5.41
CA LYS A 160 -2.86 25.56 5.93
C LYS A 160 -1.91 24.59 6.64
N TRP A 161 -2.36 23.40 7.03
CA TRP A 161 -1.52 22.34 7.60
C TRP A 161 -0.58 21.66 6.60
N VAL A 162 -0.91 21.72 5.31
CA VAL A 162 -0.12 21.04 4.27
C VAL A 162 1.11 21.86 3.92
N SER A 163 2.26 21.19 3.87
CA SER A 163 3.58 21.73 3.52
C SER A 163 4.37 20.70 2.68
N SER A 164 5.60 21.03 2.26
CA SER A 164 6.46 20.11 1.50
C SER A 164 6.90 18.85 2.26
N ARG A 165 6.83 18.84 3.61
CA ARG A 165 7.33 17.75 4.46
C ARG A 165 6.30 17.14 5.42
N GLU A 166 5.13 17.76 5.59
CA GLU A 166 4.02 17.26 6.40
C GLU A 166 2.64 17.72 5.89
N VAL A 167 1.62 16.89 6.09
CA VAL A 167 0.20 17.09 5.75
C VAL A 167 -0.62 17.48 7.00
N LEU A 168 -0.06 17.27 8.19
CA LEU A 168 -0.66 17.55 9.49
C LEU A 168 0.45 18.06 10.45
N PRO A 169 0.23 19.13 11.24
CA PRO A 169 1.18 19.58 12.26
C PRO A 169 1.36 18.56 13.39
N ALA A 170 2.37 18.77 14.24
CA ALA A 170 2.66 17.87 15.37
C ALA A 170 1.64 17.97 16.51
N GLN A 171 0.95 19.11 16.59
CA GLN A 171 -0.21 19.39 17.43
C GLN A 171 -1.27 19.98 16.50
N ALA A 172 -2.47 19.40 16.48
CA ALA A 172 -3.55 19.75 15.57
C ALA A 172 -4.85 20.00 16.36
N PRO A 173 -4.97 21.10 17.11
CA PRO A 173 -6.05 21.33 18.08
C PRO A 173 -7.46 21.51 17.47
N GLN A 174 -7.59 21.48 16.14
CA GLN A 174 -8.89 21.45 15.44
C GLN A 174 -9.12 20.13 14.68
N LEU A 175 -8.26 19.12 14.83
CA LEU A 175 -8.32 17.85 14.08
C LEU A 175 -9.64 17.10 14.33
N GLY A 176 -10.06 16.94 15.58
CA GLY A 176 -11.34 16.35 15.94
C GLY A 176 -12.52 17.04 15.23
N SER A 177 -12.52 18.38 15.23
CA SER A 177 -13.54 19.18 14.54
C SER A 177 -13.48 19.01 13.02
N VAL A 178 -12.29 19.05 12.39
CA VAL A 178 -12.12 18.82 10.94
C VAL A 178 -12.59 17.41 10.54
N LEU A 179 -12.21 16.37 11.29
CA LEU A 179 -12.62 14.98 11.01
C LEU A 179 -14.12 14.76 11.23
N ARG A 180 -14.69 15.34 12.29
CA ARG A 180 -16.15 15.33 12.54
C ARG A 180 -16.90 16.04 11.39
N THR A 181 -16.38 17.16 10.88
CA THR A 181 -16.94 17.89 9.74
C THR A 181 -16.78 17.12 8.42
N LEU A 182 -15.65 16.45 8.18
CA LEU A 182 -15.43 15.57 7.02
C LEU A 182 -16.44 14.41 7.00
N CYS A 183 -16.69 13.79 8.16
CA CYS A 183 -17.64 12.69 8.26
C CYS A 183 -19.12 13.12 8.08
N SER A 184 -19.48 14.35 8.50
CA SER A 184 -20.89 14.79 8.58
C SER A 184 -21.35 15.76 7.47
N THR A 185 -20.44 16.43 6.76
CA THR A 185 -20.83 17.48 5.81
C THR A 185 -21.59 16.91 4.59
N ARG A 186 -22.63 17.63 4.17
CA ARG A 186 -23.46 17.29 3.01
C ARG A 186 -22.61 17.20 1.73
N ILE A 187 -22.80 16.14 0.95
CA ILE A 187 -22.25 15.99 -0.40
C ILE A 187 -23.05 16.90 -1.35
N ILE A 188 -22.35 17.66 -2.20
CA ILE A 188 -22.94 18.57 -3.17
C ILE A 188 -22.71 18.13 -4.62
N ARG A 189 -21.78 17.20 -4.85
CA ARG A 189 -21.49 16.58 -6.15
C ARG A 189 -20.78 15.23 -5.95
N ALA A 190 -21.09 14.25 -6.79
CA ALA A 190 -20.39 12.96 -6.86
C ALA A 190 -20.04 12.61 -8.31
N GLU A 191 -18.82 12.15 -8.56
CA GLU A 191 -18.35 11.73 -9.88
C GLU A 191 -17.36 10.55 -9.77
N ASN A 192 -17.13 9.82 -10.87
CA ASN A 192 -16.08 8.78 -10.91
C ASN A 192 -14.71 9.45 -10.70
N ALA A 193 -13.90 8.95 -9.76
CA ALA A 193 -12.60 9.58 -9.49
C ALA A 193 -11.60 9.32 -10.62
N GLN A 194 -11.06 10.39 -11.20
CA GLN A 194 -10.14 10.29 -12.33
C GLN A 194 -8.90 9.43 -12.01
N ARG A 195 -8.59 8.51 -12.94
CA ARG A 195 -7.41 7.60 -12.97
C ARG A 195 -7.29 6.65 -11.77
N GLY A 196 -7.37 5.35 -12.02
CA GLY A 196 -7.12 4.32 -11.01
C GLY A 196 -7.43 2.91 -11.50
N THR A 197 -6.87 1.92 -10.80
CA THR A 197 -7.16 0.50 -10.99
C THR A 197 -8.53 0.13 -10.40
N GLN A 198 -8.73 0.49 -9.13
CA GLN A 198 -9.89 0.13 -8.31
C GLN A 198 -10.97 1.22 -8.28
N LEU A 199 -12.17 0.83 -7.83
CA LEU A 199 -13.34 1.72 -7.72
C LEU A 199 -13.18 2.75 -6.60
N LYS A 200 -13.36 4.02 -6.95
CA LYS A 200 -13.38 5.17 -6.02
C LYS A 200 -14.21 6.30 -6.62
N LEU A 201 -14.94 7.01 -5.76
CA LEU A 201 -15.68 8.22 -6.16
C LEU A 201 -14.93 9.48 -5.74
N MET A 202 -15.03 10.53 -6.52
CA MET A 202 -14.67 11.89 -6.13
C MET A 202 -15.95 12.58 -5.64
N LEU A 203 -15.96 12.96 -4.38
CA LEU A 203 -17.06 13.69 -3.75
C LEU A 203 -16.64 15.14 -3.53
N THR A 204 -17.53 16.07 -3.80
CA THR A 204 -17.40 17.47 -3.35
C THR A 204 -18.38 17.69 -2.21
N LEU A 205 -17.90 18.26 -1.12
CA LEU A 205 -18.66 18.58 0.09
C LEU A 205 -19.06 20.06 0.10
N ALA A 206 -20.02 20.44 0.95
CA ALA A 206 -20.35 21.84 1.17
C ALA A 206 -19.12 22.62 1.71
N GLY A 207 -18.90 23.83 1.21
CA GLY A 207 -17.61 24.53 1.31
C GLY A 207 -16.59 24.09 0.24
N ASN A 208 -17.06 23.47 -0.86
CA ASN A 208 -16.30 23.05 -2.04
C ASN A 208 -15.11 22.08 -1.80
N GLN A 209 -14.88 21.63 -0.57
CA GLN A 209 -13.84 20.67 -0.24
C GLN A 209 -14.06 19.34 -0.97
N LYS A 210 -13.04 18.88 -1.67
CA LYS A 210 -13.04 17.57 -2.36
C LYS A 210 -12.55 16.45 -1.45
N ALA A 211 -13.05 15.24 -1.68
CA ALA A 211 -12.61 14.03 -0.99
C ALA A 211 -12.80 12.78 -1.86
N ILE A 212 -11.90 11.81 -1.74
CA ILE A 212 -12.05 10.49 -2.34
C ILE A 212 -12.84 9.59 -1.41
N PHE A 213 -13.88 8.93 -1.94
CA PHE A 213 -14.61 7.88 -1.24
C PHE A 213 -14.21 6.50 -1.79
N LYS A 214 -13.54 5.68 -0.98
CA LYS A 214 -13.30 4.26 -1.25
C LYS A 214 -14.40 3.42 -0.55
N PRO A 215 -15.32 2.76 -1.29
CA PRO A 215 -16.45 2.02 -0.72
C PRO A 215 -16.06 0.66 -0.13
N GLN A 216 -16.89 0.08 0.75
CA GLN A 216 -16.74 -1.31 1.20
C GLN A 216 -16.99 -2.30 0.03
N CYS A 217 -15.96 -3.03 -0.37
CA CYS A 217 -16.02 -3.96 -1.49
C CYS A 217 -16.92 -5.20 -1.28
N LYS A 218 -17.58 -5.63 -2.36
CA LYS A 218 -18.19 -6.96 -2.53
C LYS A 218 -17.11 -7.98 -2.91
N TYR A 219 -17.21 -9.21 -2.41
CA TYR A 219 -16.53 -10.37 -3.00
C TYR A 219 -17.46 -10.96 -4.07
N GLY A 220 -17.02 -10.98 -5.32
CA GLY A 220 -17.70 -11.74 -6.37
C GLY A 220 -17.49 -13.23 -6.12
N THR A 221 -18.56 -14.03 -6.17
CA THR A 221 -18.48 -15.47 -5.97
C THR A 221 -17.90 -16.18 -7.19
N GLY A 222 -16.57 -16.07 -7.37
CA GLY A 222 -15.82 -17.10 -8.06
C GLY A 222 -16.14 -18.46 -7.45
N LEU A 223 -16.23 -19.51 -8.28
CA LEU A 223 -16.78 -20.81 -7.87
C LEU A 223 -16.11 -21.33 -6.59
N PRO A 224 -16.87 -22.00 -5.70
CA PRO A 224 -16.30 -22.61 -4.50
C PRO A 224 -15.18 -23.57 -4.89
N ARG A 225 -13.94 -23.28 -4.46
CA ARG A 225 -12.79 -24.16 -4.70
C ARG A 225 -13.11 -25.54 -4.12
N LEU A 226 -13.25 -26.53 -4.99
CA LEU A 226 -13.48 -27.93 -4.66
C LEU A 226 -12.23 -28.58 -4.02
N TYR A 227 -11.73 -28.06 -2.89
CA TYR A 227 -10.83 -28.82 -2.00
C TYR A 227 -10.78 -28.30 -0.55
N ARG A 228 -11.90 -28.47 0.18
CA ARG A 228 -11.83 -28.82 1.61
C ARG A 228 -12.50 -30.17 1.84
N ARG A 229 -11.74 -31.24 1.54
CA ARG A 229 -12.01 -32.56 2.15
C ARG A 229 -11.60 -32.50 3.63
N SER A 230 -12.44 -31.87 4.45
CA SER A 230 -12.43 -32.12 5.89
C SER A 230 -12.91 -33.55 6.11
N ILE A 231 -11.96 -34.48 6.24
CA ILE A 231 -12.24 -35.89 6.51
C ILE A 231 -12.61 -36.01 8.00
N SER A 232 -13.86 -35.70 8.32
CA SER A 232 -14.47 -36.02 9.62
C SER A 232 -14.91 -37.48 9.61
N ILE A 233 -14.03 -38.39 10.03
CA ILE A 233 -14.37 -39.79 10.29
C ILE A 233 -15.13 -39.84 11.62
N SER A 234 -16.47 -39.82 11.55
CA SER A 234 -17.33 -40.21 12.66
C SER A 234 -17.46 -41.73 12.67
N LEU A 235 -16.67 -42.39 13.52
CA LEU A 235 -16.80 -43.83 13.78
C LEU A 235 -17.94 -44.09 14.78
N GLU A 236 -19.18 -44.06 14.29
CA GLU A 236 -20.33 -44.54 15.07
C GLU A 236 -20.39 -46.07 15.04
N LEU A 237 -19.74 -46.69 16.02
CA LEU A 237 -19.91 -48.10 16.35
C LEU A 237 -21.28 -48.33 17.01
N ASN A 238 -22.29 -48.68 16.22
CA ASN A 238 -23.53 -49.24 16.73
C ASN A 238 -23.66 -50.71 16.29
N ALA A 239 -23.52 -51.61 17.27
CA ALA A 239 -23.72 -53.04 17.05
C ALA A 239 -25.18 -53.43 17.33
N THR A 240 -25.90 -53.95 16.33
CA THR A 240 -27.02 -54.87 16.57
C THR A 240 -27.43 -55.65 15.31
N ASN A 241 -27.53 -56.97 15.47
CA ASN A 241 -28.34 -57.95 14.73
C ASN A 241 -28.69 -57.75 13.23
N THR A 242 -28.01 -58.56 12.41
CA THR A 242 -28.61 -59.47 11.40
C THR A 242 -29.68 -58.92 10.43
N THR A 243 -29.27 -58.70 9.18
CA THR A 243 -29.63 -59.60 8.04
C THR A 243 -28.84 -59.24 6.76
N ARG A 244 -28.77 -60.18 5.80
CA ARG A 244 -27.95 -60.03 4.57
C ARG A 244 -28.64 -59.14 3.52
N ARG A 245 -28.04 -58.00 3.16
CA ARG A 245 -28.04 -57.41 1.80
C ARG A 245 -27.02 -56.26 1.71
N MET A 246 -26.27 -56.18 0.61
CA MET A 246 -25.39 -55.03 0.33
C MET A 246 -26.23 -53.80 -0.06
N PRO A 247 -25.99 -52.60 0.51
CA PRO A 247 -26.59 -51.37 0.02
C PRO A 247 -25.94 -50.94 -1.31
N THR A 248 -26.70 -50.94 -2.40
CA THR A 248 -26.23 -50.37 -3.68
C THR A 248 -26.35 -48.85 -3.65
N ALA A 249 -25.23 -48.15 -3.48
CA ALA A 249 -25.15 -46.70 -3.43
C ALA A 249 -25.45 -46.05 -4.80
N ARG A 250 -26.74 -45.85 -5.13
CA ARG A 250 -27.16 -45.05 -6.29
C ARG A 250 -26.84 -43.58 -6.07
N LEU A 251 -25.80 -43.06 -6.73
CA LEU A 251 -25.66 -41.61 -6.95
C LEU A 251 -26.87 -41.10 -7.73
N ARG A 252 -27.73 -40.32 -7.07
CA ARG A 252 -28.73 -39.48 -7.75
C ARG A 252 -28.08 -38.13 -8.06
N PHE A 253 -27.86 -37.84 -9.34
CA PHE A 253 -27.57 -36.47 -9.78
C PHE A 253 -28.84 -35.63 -9.68
N GLY A 254 -29.05 -35.00 -8.52
CA GLY A 254 -30.10 -34.00 -8.35
C GLY A 254 -29.71 -32.72 -9.08
N VAL A 255 -30.49 -32.31 -10.08
CA VAL A 255 -30.36 -31.00 -10.74
C VAL A 255 -30.87 -29.93 -9.79
N GLY A 256 -30.00 -29.50 -8.87
CA GLY A 256 -30.32 -28.53 -7.82
C GLY A 256 -30.36 -27.10 -8.33
N ALA A 257 -31.47 -26.44 -8.04
CA ALA A 257 -31.85 -25.02 -8.22
C ALA A 257 -30.73 -23.97 -8.47
N PRO A 258 -31.05 -22.88 -9.21
CA PRO A 258 -30.10 -21.79 -9.45
C PRO A 258 -29.63 -21.17 -8.13
N CYS A 259 -28.32 -21.27 -7.87
CA CYS A 259 -27.69 -20.65 -6.72
C CYS A 259 -27.72 -19.13 -6.83
N HIS A 260 -28.73 -18.48 -6.23
CA HIS A 260 -28.69 -17.06 -5.90
C HIS A 260 -27.58 -16.81 -4.87
N ALA A 261 -26.36 -16.65 -5.37
CA ALA A 261 -25.17 -16.34 -4.61
C ALA A 261 -25.33 -15.00 -3.90
N ARG A 262 -25.69 -15.04 -2.60
CA ARG A 262 -25.88 -13.83 -1.80
C ARG A 262 -24.58 -13.03 -1.76
N ALA A 263 -24.68 -11.73 -2.08
CA ALA A 263 -23.58 -10.79 -2.04
C ALA A 263 -22.93 -10.71 -0.64
N VAL A 264 -21.78 -11.38 -0.46
CA VAL A 264 -20.94 -11.23 0.72
C VAL A 264 -19.92 -10.12 0.45
N ARG A 265 -19.85 -9.13 1.34
CA ARG A 265 -18.78 -8.11 1.32
C ARG A 265 -17.56 -8.63 2.04
N TYR A 266 -16.41 -8.01 1.77
CA TYR A 266 -15.28 -8.09 2.69
C TYR A 266 -15.71 -7.56 4.07
N SER A 267 -15.99 -8.49 4.97
CA SER A 267 -16.23 -8.23 6.39
C SER A 267 -14.90 -7.90 7.07
N ARG A 268 -14.96 -7.45 8.34
CA ARG A 268 -13.73 -7.30 9.14
C ARG A 268 -13.02 -8.64 9.40
N THR A 269 -13.71 -9.76 9.27
CA THR A 269 -13.18 -11.12 9.51
C THR A 269 -12.61 -11.78 8.24
N GLU A 270 -12.73 -11.14 7.08
CA GLU A 270 -12.28 -11.73 5.81
C GLU A 270 -10.75 -11.80 5.74
N LEU A 271 -10.21 -12.97 5.43
CA LEU A 271 -8.79 -13.17 5.11
C LEU A 271 -8.58 -13.04 3.59
N ILE A 272 -7.47 -12.44 3.16
CA ILE A 272 -7.04 -12.47 1.75
C ILE A 272 -5.96 -13.53 1.61
N ASP A 273 -6.25 -14.59 0.85
CA ASP A 273 -5.26 -15.59 0.47
C ASP A 273 -4.60 -15.24 -0.87
N GLY A 274 -3.34 -15.65 -1.05
CA GLY A 274 -2.58 -15.48 -2.29
C GLY A 274 -1.38 -14.53 -2.13
N PRO A 275 -0.93 -13.88 -3.22
CA PRO A 275 0.11 -12.85 -3.15
C PRO A 275 -0.29 -11.68 -2.24
N VAL A 276 0.68 -11.04 -1.61
CA VAL A 276 0.49 -9.88 -0.70
C VAL A 276 -0.02 -8.59 -1.38
N TYR A 277 -0.34 -8.65 -2.67
CA TYR A 277 -1.01 -7.60 -3.47
C TYR A 277 -2.37 -8.06 -4.02
N ALA A 278 -2.92 -9.17 -3.52
CA ALA A 278 -4.22 -9.70 -3.93
C ALA A 278 -5.40 -9.00 -3.22
N GLY A 279 -6.61 -9.21 -3.76
CA GLY A 279 -7.85 -8.63 -3.25
C GLY A 279 -8.17 -7.27 -3.85
N LYS A 280 -8.93 -6.46 -3.09
CA LYS A 280 -9.35 -5.09 -3.43
C LYS A 280 -9.08 -4.17 -2.25
N ASP A 281 -9.02 -2.87 -2.51
CA ASP A 281 -8.92 -1.80 -1.51
C ASP A 281 -9.88 -2.04 -0.33
N ARG A 282 -9.33 -2.11 0.88
CA ARG A 282 -10.10 -2.24 2.12
C ARG A 282 -10.26 -0.86 2.73
N HIS A 283 -11.46 -0.29 2.67
CA HIS A 283 -11.74 1.05 3.19
C HIS A 283 -11.36 1.22 4.67
N ASN A 284 -11.56 0.19 5.49
CA ASN A 284 -11.16 0.22 6.90
C ASN A 284 -9.63 0.19 7.09
N ALA A 285 -8.86 -0.27 6.11
CA ALA A 285 -7.40 -0.18 6.13
C ALA A 285 -6.90 1.25 5.89
N GLU A 286 -7.60 2.08 5.10
CA GLU A 286 -7.26 3.50 4.92
C GLU A 286 -7.43 4.29 6.23
N VAL A 287 -8.55 4.06 6.92
CA VAL A 287 -8.80 4.66 8.24
C VAL A 287 -7.75 4.20 9.25
N ALA A 288 -7.46 2.89 9.30
CA ALA A 288 -6.41 2.35 10.16
C ALA A 288 -5.02 2.93 9.85
N ALA A 289 -4.70 3.08 8.57
CA ALA A 289 -3.43 3.64 8.10
C ALA A 289 -3.29 5.11 8.52
N PHE A 290 -4.30 5.95 8.31
CA PHE A 290 -4.26 7.36 8.75
C PHE A 290 -3.97 7.49 10.25
N HIS A 291 -4.73 6.80 11.11
CA HIS A 291 -4.50 6.87 12.55
C HIS A 291 -3.14 6.27 12.98
N LEU A 292 -2.67 5.19 12.33
CA LEU A 292 -1.32 4.64 12.57
C LEU A 292 -0.22 5.62 12.13
N ALA A 293 -0.43 6.35 11.03
CA ALA A 293 0.55 7.31 10.51
C ALA A 293 0.71 8.49 11.48
N VAL A 294 -0.41 9.01 12.00
CA VAL A 294 -0.42 10.03 13.06
C VAL A 294 0.22 9.49 14.36
N LEU A 295 -0.13 8.28 14.79
CA LEU A 295 0.45 7.63 15.98
C LEU A 295 1.97 7.46 15.87
N LEU A 296 2.48 7.08 14.70
CA LEU A 296 3.92 6.95 14.39
C LEU A 296 4.59 8.29 13.99
N GLY A 297 3.90 9.44 14.09
CA GLY A 297 4.46 10.74 13.72
C GLY A 297 4.77 10.92 12.23
N LEU A 298 4.41 9.94 11.40
CA LEU A 298 4.52 9.91 9.95
C LEU A 298 3.39 10.74 9.34
N ARG A 299 3.40 12.05 9.61
CA ARG A 299 2.37 13.05 9.26
C ARG A 299 2.34 13.38 7.76
N ARG A 300 2.31 12.34 6.92
CA ARG A 300 2.42 12.39 5.44
C ARG A 300 1.18 11.86 4.71
N SER A 301 0.16 11.43 5.46
CA SER A 301 -1.08 10.82 4.93
C SER A 301 -2.24 11.81 5.02
N PRO A 302 -3.16 11.90 4.04
CA PRO A 302 -4.30 12.80 4.11
C PRO A 302 -5.31 12.41 5.20
N LEU A 303 -6.05 13.42 5.68
CA LEU A 303 -7.07 13.25 6.71
C LEU A 303 -8.14 12.26 6.22
N THR A 304 -8.35 11.18 6.95
CA THR A 304 -9.20 10.06 6.51
C THR A 304 -10.17 9.65 7.61
N VAL A 305 -11.46 9.57 7.28
CA VAL A 305 -12.51 9.11 8.20
C VAL A 305 -13.31 7.96 7.62
N GLY A 306 -13.80 7.08 8.48
CA GLY A 306 -14.86 6.15 8.09
C GLY A 306 -16.21 6.87 8.05
N ARG A 307 -16.94 6.76 6.94
CA ARG A 307 -18.28 7.34 6.78
C ARG A 307 -19.27 6.28 6.31
N LYS A 308 -20.51 6.39 6.78
CA LYS A 308 -21.68 5.68 6.25
C LYS A 308 -22.51 6.68 5.45
N ILE A 309 -22.82 6.36 4.20
CA ILE A 309 -23.47 7.25 3.23
C ILE A 309 -24.74 6.56 2.72
N ASN A 310 -25.87 7.26 2.71
CA ASN A 310 -27.08 6.81 2.03
C ASN A 310 -26.97 7.13 0.52
N LEU A 311 -26.69 6.14 -0.31
CA LEU A 311 -26.46 6.32 -1.74
C LEU A 311 -27.63 7.03 -2.43
N ARG A 312 -28.87 6.64 -2.12
CA ARG A 312 -30.09 7.15 -2.75
C ARG A 312 -30.45 8.58 -2.35
N ARG A 313 -29.98 9.06 -1.18
CA ARG A 313 -30.26 10.41 -0.65
C ARG A 313 -29.08 11.38 -0.73
N GLU A 314 -27.84 10.89 -0.64
CA GLU A 314 -26.63 11.72 -0.58
C GLU A 314 -25.73 11.64 -1.83
N VAL A 315 -25.87 10.60 -2.67
CA VAL A 315 -24.99 10.39 -3.84
C VAL A 315 -25.76 10.53 -5.16
N MET A 316 -26.76 9.69 -5.39
CA MET A 316 -27.52 9.67 -6.64
C MET A 316 -28.13 11.03 -7.03
N PRO A 317 -28.72 11.84 -6.11
CA PRO A 317 -29.30 13.15 -6.47
C PRO A 317 -28.27 14.24 -6.83
N VAL A 318 -26.97 13.95 -6.69
CA VAL A 318 -25.86 14.87 -7.00
C VAL A 318 -24.77 14.19 -7.83
N ALA A 319 -25.08 13.03 -8.43
CA ALA A 319 -24.16 12.28 -9.27
C ALA A 319 -24.11 12.86 -10.69
N THR A 320 -22.93 12.78 -11.34
CA THR A 320 -22.83 12.91 -12.80
C THR A 320 -23.49 11.74 -13.50
N ASP A 321 -24.03 11.94 -14.70
CA ASP A 321 -24.78 10.93 -15.48
C ASP A 321 -23.96 9.62 -15.64
N ASN A 322 -22.72 9.71 -16.15
CA ASN A 322 -21.77 8.59 -16.28
C ASN A 322 -21.36 7.90 -14.94
N LEU A 323 -21.78 8.42 -13.79
CA LEU A 323 -21.75 7.69 -12.51
C LEU A 323 -23.12 7.07 -12.22
N LEU A 324 -24.20 7.84 -12.39
CA LEU A 324 -25.59 7.41 -12.19
C LEU A 324 -25.99 6.22 -13.08
N ASP A 325 -25.53 6.18 -14.33
CA ASP A 325 -25.72 5.08 -15.30
C ASP A 325 -25.15 3.74 -14.80
N THR A 326 -24.27 3.78 -13.79
CA THR A 326 -23.71 2.56 -13.18
C THR A 326 -24.52 2.04 -11.99
N PHE A 327 -25.57 2.75 -11.56
CA PHE A 327 -26.42 2.37 -10.42
C PHE A 327 -27.59 1.46 -10.83
N TYR A 328 -27.89 0.48 -9.97
CA TYR A 328 -29.06 -0.39 -10.10
C TYR A 328 -29.47 -0.99 -8.75
N GLN A 329 -30.55 -1.78 -8.73
CA GLN A 329 -31.01 -2.51 -7.53
C GLN A 329 -30.69 -4.01 -7.63
N GLU A 330 -29.96 -4.55 -6.67
CA GLU A 330 -29.78 -6.01 -6.49
C GLU A 330 -30.71 -6.48 -5.36
N GLY A 331 -31.97 -6.76 -5.73
CA GLY A 331 -33.05 -7.02 -4.79
C GLY A 331 -33.39 -5.77 -3.97
N ASN A 332 -33.18 -5.84 -2.65
CA ASN A 332 -33.41 -4.73 -1.72
C ASN A 332 -32.19 -3.81 -1.53
N ASN A 333 -31.11 -3.94 -2.30
CA ASN A 333 -29.87 -3.18 -2.11
C ASN A 333 -29.56 -2.28 -3.31
N THR A 334 -29.22 -1.03 -3.04
CA THR A 334 -28.68 -0.10 -4.05
C THR A 334 -27.21 -0.47 -4.35
N CYS A 335 -26.90 -0.78 -5.60
CA CYS A 335 -25.58 -1.16 -6.08
C CYS A 335 -25.07 -0.20 -7.15
N PHE A 336 -23.75 -0.11 -7.30
CA PHE A 336 -23.10 0.49 -8.46
C PHE A 336 -21.75 -0.14 -8.75
N TYR A 337 -21.25 -0.02 -9.98
CA TYR A 337 -19.92 -0.49 -10.37
C TYR A 337 -18.94 0.65 -10.72
N GLY A 338 -19.43 1.86 -11.06
CA GLY A 338 -18.60 3.01 -11.41
C GLY A 338 -17.71 2.79 -12.64
N VAL A 339 -16.78 3.72 -12.87
CA VAL A 339 -15.87 3.69 -14.04
C VAL A 339 -14.41 3.77 -13.58
N CYS A 340 -13.69 2.65 -13.74
CA CYS A 340 -12.28 2.46 -13.45
C CYS A 340 -11.73 1.26 -14.25
N TYR A 341 -10.42 1.00 -14.21
CA TYR A 341 -9.79 -0.05 -15.04
C TYR A 341 -10.28 -1.48 -14.74
N TYR A 342 -10.64 -1.79 -13.48
CA TYR A 342 -11.22 -3.09 -13.10
C TYR A 342 -12.73 -3.04 -12.81
N CYS A 343 -13.40 -1.92 -13.06
CA CYS A 343 -14.82 -1.74 -12.78
C CYS A 343 -15.68 -2.45 -13.84
N SER A 344 -16.66 -3.25 -13.42
CA SER A 344 -17.59 -3.93 -14.34
C SER A 344 -18.94 -4.23 -13.67
N PRO A 345 -20.05 -4.33 -14.44
CA PRO A 345 -21.36 -4.73 -13.91
C PRO A 345 -21.35 -6.10 -13.21
N GLN A 346 -20.38 -6.97 -13.52
CA GLN A 346 -20.21 -8.29 -12.92
C GLN A 346 -19.56 -8.22 -11.51
N ASP A 347 -18.90 -7.11 -11.16
CA ASP A 347 -18.19 -6.95 -9.88
C ASP A 347 -18.54 -5.63 -9.15
N PRO A 348 -19.82 -5.41 -8.82
CA PRO A 348 -20.33 -4.16 -8.24
C PRO A 348 -19.98 -4.01 -6.75
N VAL A 349 -20.14 -2.81 -6.21
CA VAL A 349 -20.30 -2.58 -4.76
C VAL A 349 -21.77 -2.31 -4.43
N CYS A 350 -22.25 -2.87 -3.33
CA CYS A 350 -23.67 -2.85 -2.95
C CYS A 350 -23.86 -2.39 -1.52
N ALA A 351 -24.71 -1.39 -1.31
CA ALA A 351 -25.12 -0.91 -0.01
C ALA A 351 -25.95 -1.95 0.76
N LYS A 352 -26.22 -1.72 2.06
CA LYS A 352 -27.20 -2.49 2.84
C LYS A 352 -28.48 -1.67 2.85
N ARG A 353 -29.48 -2.08 2.07
CA ARG A 353 -30.50 -1.15 1.54
C ARG A 353 -29.78 -0.03 0.78
N ASP A 354 -29.94 1.23 1.19
CA ASP A 354 -29.23 2.37 0.60
C ASP A 354 -27.93 2.76 1.33
N VAL A 355 -27.64 2.20 2.51
CA VAL A 355 -26.49 2.64 3.33
C VAL A 355 -25.22 1.86 2.96
N MET A 356 -24.24 2.58 2.42
CA MET A 356 -22.89 2.08 2.14
C MET A 356 -21.90 2.59 3.17
N GLU A 357 -21.04 1.72 3.67
CA GLU A 357 -19.86 2.10 4.46
C GLU A 357 -18.66 2.30 3.53
N GLY A 358 -17.79 3.25 3.85
CA GLY A 358 -16.52 3.47 3.13
C GLY A 358 -15.58 4.39 3.90
N ALA A 359 -14.45 4.70 3.29
CA ALA A 359 -13.47 5.65 3.78
C ALA A 359 -13.53 6.92 2.94
N LEU A 360 -13.57 8.07 3.60
CA LEU A 360 -13.57 9.39 2.99
C LEU A 360 -12.23 10.06 3.31
N ILE A 361 -11.42 10.20 2.27
CA ILE A 361 -10.04 10.70 2.30
C ILE A 361 -10.07 12.14 1.77
N MET A 362 -9.72 13.12 2.59
CA MET A 362 -9.72 14.54 2.22
C MET A 362 -8.71 14.80 1.08
N TRP A 363 -9.16 15.49 0.04
CA TRP A 363 -8.28 15.86 -1.09
C TRP A 363 -7.35 17.01 -0.71
N LEU A 364 -6.11 16.93 -1.20
CA LEU A 364 -5.06 17.91 -0.89
C LEU A 364 -5.32 19.26 -1.61
N PRO A 365 -4.87 20.40 -1.05
CA PRO A 365 -5.18 21.73 -1.61
C PRO A 365 -4.61 21.93 -3.02
N HIS A 366 -5.27 22.74 -3.84
CA HIS A 366 -5.00 22.83 -5.29
C HIS A 366 -3.57 23.19 -5.70
N GLY A 367 -2.77 23.87 -4.87
CA GLY A 367 -1.36 24.16 -5.14
C GLY A 367 -0.42 22.96 -5.02
N TYR A 368 -0.88 21.86 -4.41
CA TYR A 368 -0.10 20.66 -4.13
C TYR A 368 -0.22 19.61 -5.25
N ILE A 369 0.31 19.95 -6.43
CA ILE A 369 0.34 19.09 -7.62
C ILE A 369 1.13 17.80 -7.33
N LEU A 370 0.55 16.64 -7.64
CA LEU A 370 1.14 15.32 -7.37
C LEU A 370 1.96 14.79 -8.55
N LYS A 371 3.24 14.47 -8.31
CA LYS A 371 4.14 13.80 -9.25
C LYS A 371 4.38 12.35 -8.85
N LYS A 372 4.11 11.42 -9.76
CA LYS A 372 4.22 9.96 -9.56
C LYS A 372 5.57 9.44 -10.07
N TYR A 373 6.22 8.59 -9.28
CA TYR A 373 7.51 7.96 -9.56
C TYR A 373 7.41 6.44 -9.41
N ARG A 374 8.17 5.68 -10.21
CA ARG A 374 8.32 4.22 -10.07
C ARG A 374 9.08 3.90 -8.79
N ASN A 375 8.58 2.97 -7.97
CA ASN A 375 9.30 2.50 -6.79
C ASN A 375 10.45 1.57 -7.22
N PRO A 376 11.72 1.81 -6.85
CA PRO A 376 12.80 0.86 -7.12
C PRO A 376 12.57 -0.54 -6.51
N TRP A 377 11.82 -0.65 -5.42
CA TRP A 377 11.39 -1.95 -4.85
C TRP A 377 9.99 -2.39 -5.34
N GLN A 378 9.60 -2.02 -6.56
CA GLN A 378 8.41 -2.55 -7.24
C GLN A 378 8.53 -4.07 -7.49
N ARG A 379 7.42 -4.81 -7.36
CA ARG A 379 7.31 -6.24 -7.71
C ARG A 379 7.17 -6.46 -9.23
N THR A 380 7.45 -7.67 -9.70
CA THR A 380 7.23 -8.06 -11.11
C THR A 380 5.77 -8.26 -11.49
N TYR A 381 4.91 -8.54 -10.50
CA TYR A 381 3.51 -8.97 -10.65
C TYR A 381 3.33 -10.25 -11.48
N LYS A 382 4.39 -11.08 -11.55
CA LYS A 382 4.42 -12.37 -12.25
C LYS A 382 4.83 -13.45 -11.26
N THR A 383 4.09 -14.57 -11.25
CA THR A 383 4.26 -15.68 -10.31
C THR A 383 5.69 -16.24 -10.27
N ASP A 384 6.30 -16.38 -11.44
CA ASP A 384 7.55 -17.14 -11.63
C ASP A 384 8.74 -16.24 -12.02
N VAL A 385 8.63 -14.93 -11.78
CA VAL A 385 9.70 -13.96 -12.09
C VAL A 385 9.99 -13.12 -10.85
N LEU A 386 11.15 -13.35 -10.23
CA LEU A 386 11.64 -12.53 -9.12
C LEU A 386 12.08 -11.14 -9.60
N ALA A 387 11.83 -10.10 -8.82
CA ALA A 387 12.38 -8.78 -9.06
C ALA A 387 13.88 -8.76 -8.74
N ARG A 388 14.64 -7.83 -9.35
CA ARG A 388 16.09 -7.74 -9.15
C ARG A 388 16.47 -7.59 -7.67
N TRP A 389 15.69 -6.85 -6.89
CA TRP A 389 15.93 -6.67 -5.45
C TRP A 389 15.67 -7.93 -4.60
N GLU A 390 14.98 -8.94 -5.13
CA GLU A 390 14.74 -10.23 -4.46
C GLU A 390 15.93 -11.20 -4.63
N VAL A 391 16.88 -10.89 -5.53
CA VAL A 391 18.04 -11.73 -5.86
C VAL A 391 19.41 -11.03 -5.72
N ASP A 392 19.43 -9.70 -5.73
CA ASP A 392 20.64 -8.87 -5.69
C ASP A 392 20.79 -8.18 -4.31
N GLN A 393 21.60 -8.75 -3.42
CA GLN A 393 21.82 -8.21 -2.06
C GLN A 393 22.41 -6.79 -2.06
N GLN A 394 23.09 -6.39 -3.13
CA GLN A 394 23.68 -5.05 -3.31
C GLN A 394 22.76 -4.12 -4.14
N TYR A 395 21.48 -4.48 -4.32
CA TYR A 395 20.52 -3.66 -5.07
C TYR A 395 20.39 -2.24 -4.50
N CYS A 396 20.42 -2.10 -3.17
CA CYS A 396 20.35 -0.81 -2.48
C CYS A 396 21.46 0.15 -2.93
N ASP A 397 22.68 -0.33 -3.14
CA ASP A 397 23.81 0.50 -3.54
C ASP A 397 23.70 0.95 -4.99
N LYS A 398 23.17 0.10 -5.87
CA LYS A 398 22.82 0.45 -7.26
C LYS A 398 21.71 1.50 -7.33
N VAL A 399 20.77 1.50 -6.38
CA VAL A 399 19.75 2.55 -6.23
C VAL A 399 20.38 3.88 -5.78
N LYS A 400 21.33 3.87 -4.81
CA LYS A 400 22.04 5.08 -4.33
C LYS A 400 22.78 5.85 -5.44
N LEU A 401 23.23 5.17 -6.51
CA LEU A 401 23.90 5.80 -7.66
C LEU A 401 22.98 6.72 -8.48
N SER A 402 21.65 6.58 -8.38
CA SER A 402 20.72 7.49 -9.05
C SER A 402 20.64 8.82 -8.30
N ARG A 403 20.72 9.94 -9.02
CA ARG A 403 20.58 11.31 -8.48
C ARG A 403 19.28 11.51 -7.67
N LEU A 404 18.22 10.75 -7.94
CA LEU A 404 16.97 10.80 -7.16
C LEU A 404 17.07 10.19 -5.76
N TYR A 405 18.11 9.38 -5.50
CA TYR A 405 18.30 8.61 -4.27
C TYR A 405 19.69 8.81 -3.64
N ALA A 406 20.59 9.54 -4.30
CA ALA A 406 21.86 9.97 -3.75
C ALA A 406 21.66 10.84 -2.50
N SER A 407 22.52 10.66 -1.49
CA SER A 407 22.31 11.24 -0.16
C SER A 407 22.62 12.74 -0.08
N ASP A 408 23.43 13.27 -0.98
CA ASP A 408 23.70 14.70 -1.15
C ASP A 408 22.50 15.47 -1.75
N GLN A 409 21.68 14.80 -2.57
CA GLN A 409 20.56 15.42 -3.29
C GLN A 409 19.27 15.56 -2.45
N GLY A 410 19.27 15.10 -1.20
CA GLY A 410 18.19 15.34 -0.24
C GLY A 410 17.76 14.11 0.53
N SER A 411 16.48 14.07 0.89
CA SER A 411 15.91 13.05 1.77
C SER A 411 14.99 12.05 1.07
N ARG A 412 14.97 12.01 -0.27
CA ARG A 412 14.12 11.08 -1.04
C ARG A 412 14.47 9.60 -0.83
N LEU A 413 15.76 9.24 -0.73
CA LEU A 413 16.09 7.87 -0.32
C LEU A 413 15.72 7.64 1.14
N LEU A 414 15.87 8.66 2.00
CA LEU A 414 15.25 8.76 3.33
C LEU A 414 13.71 8.96 3.28
N ASP A 415 13.09 8.66 2.12
CA ASP A 415 11.69 8.30 1.96
C ASP A 415 11.40 6.88 1.27
N ILE A 416 12.30 5.83 1.22
CA ILE A 416 12.03 4.35 0.97
C ILE A 416 12.50 3.14 1.98
N VAL A 417 12.09 3.04 3.30
CA VAL A 417 12.10 2.08 4.54
C VAL A 417 11.14 2.40 5.82
N ASP A 418 11.07 3.55 6.57
CA ASP A 418 10.06 4.17 7.57
C ASP A 418 8.64 3.62 7.44
N SER A 419 8.20 3.76 6.22
CA SER A 419 6.90 3.63 5.70
C SER A 419 6.83 2.40 4.79
N ALA A 420 7.93 1.65 4.70
CA ALA A 420 7.99 0.23 4.38
C ALA A 420 7.88 -0.61 5.66
N ILE A 421 8.35 -0.07 6.77
CA ILE A 421 8.04 -0.41 8.16
C ILE A 421 6.55 -0.16 8.36
N PHE A 422 6.01 1.00 7.96
CA PHE A 422 4.55 1.19 7.88
C PHE A 422 3.86 0.16 6.98
N ASP A 423 4.33 -0.08 5.74
CA ASP A 423 3.74 -1.08 4.86
C ASP A 423 3.80 -2.49 5.46
N PHE A 424 4.91 -2.85 6.08
CA PHE A 424 5.11 -4.13 6.74
C PHE A 424 4.24 -4.27 8.00
N LEU A 425 4.00 -3.17 8.72
CA LEU A 425 3.02 -3.07 9.80
C LEU A 425 1.59 -3.30 9.26
N ILE A 426 1.18 -2.62 8.17
CA ILE A 426 -0.20 -2.72 7.61
C ILE A 426 -0.43 -3.86 6.60
N ASP A 427 0.63 -4.59 6.21
CA ASP A 427 0.66 -5.59 5.13
C ASP A 427 0.53 -5.08 3.68
N ASN A 428 0.89 -3.83 3.38
CA ASN A 428 0.80 -3.33 2.01
C ASN A 428 1.92 -3.89 1.11
N GLY A 429 1.62 -4.95 0.38
CA GLY A 429 2.51 -5.55 -0.60
C GLY A 429 2.58 -4.84 -1.95
N ASP A 430 1.70 -3.86 -2.21
CA ASP A 430 1.42 -3.36 -3.57
C ASP A 430 2.06 -2.01 -3.93
N ARG A 431 2.96 -1.41 -3.12
CA ARG A 431 3.57 -0.14 -3.55
C ARG A 431 4.55 -0.31 -4.73
N HIS A 432 4.02 -0.23 -5.94
CA HIS A 432 4.75 -0.17 -7.21
C HIS A 432 5.14 1.26 -7.63
N HIS A 433 4.45 2.29 -7.12
CA HIS A 433 4.74 3.70 -7.38
C HIS A 433 4.61 4.54 -6.10
N TYR A 434 5.26 5.70 -6.07
CA TYR A 434 5.12 6.68 -5.00
C TYR A 434 4.88 8.10 -5.52
N GLU A 435 4.17 8.89 -4.73
CA GLU A 435 3.76 10.25 -5.05
C GLU A 435 4.48 11.26 -4.16
N VAL A 436 4.84 12.40 -4.75
CA VAL A 436 5.43 13.57 -4.08
C VAL A 436 4.78 14.84 -4.62
N PHE A 437 4.98 15.99 -3.99
CA PHE A 437 4.60 17.26 -4.59
C PHE A 437 5.60 17.69 -5.67
N GLU A 438 5.10 18.04 -6.85
CA GLU A 438 5.89 18.49 -8.00
C GLU A 438 6.56 19.84 -7.74
N ASN A 439 5.79 20.77 -7.16
CA ASN A 439 6.14 22.18 -7.02
C ASN A 439 7.15 22.47 -5.88
N PHE A 440 7.67 21.43 -5.21
CA PHE A 440 8.45 21.57 -3.97
C PHE A 440 9.72 20.72 -3.98
N ASN A 441 10.88 21.40 -3.93
CA ASN A 441 12.18 20.75 -3.78
C ASN A 441 12.25 19.91 -2.49
N ASN A 442 12.85 18.71 -2.57
CA ASN A 442 12.93 17.74 -1.47
C ASN A 442 11.56 17.39 -0.83
N SER A 443 10.45 17.49 -1.58
CA SER A 443 9.13 17.02 -1.14
C SER A 443 9.19 15.59 -0.62
N MET A 444 8.44 15.35 0.46
CA MET A 444 8.20 14.02 1.00
C MET A 444 7.59 13.07 -0.03
N VAL A 445 7.88 11.78 0.14
CA VAL A 445 6.95 10.72 -0.29
C VAL A 445 5.71 10.78 0.60
N LEU A 446 4.56 10.94 -0.04
CA LEU A 446 3.28 10.94 0.62
C LEU A 446 2.88 9.52 1.04
N LEU A 447 2.15 9.45 2.15
CA LEU A 447 1.38 8.29 2.55
C LEU A 447 0.01 8.31 1.86
N LEU A 448 0.06 8.23 0.52
CA LEU A 448 -1.01 7.83 -0.40
C LEU A 448 -0.69 6.41 -0.88
N ASP A 449 -1.60 5.44 -0.81
CA ASP A 449 -1.36 4.05 -1.23
C ASP A 449 0.01 3.51 -0.71
N ASN A 450 0.23 3.74 0.59
CA ASN A 450 1.46 3.72 1.43
C ASN A 450 2.62 2.76 1.03
N GLY A 451 3.93 3.06 1.23
CA GLY A 451 4.67 4.20 1.86
C GLY A 451 6.15 4.45 1.37
N LYS A 452 7.15 5.00 2.13
CA LYS A 452 8.49 4.34 2.36
C LYS A 452 9.68 4.76 3.41
N ARG A 453 10.64 5.76 3.66
CA ARG A 453 12.01 5.68 4.49
C ARG A 453 12.32 6.21 5.91
N LEU A 454 13.15 5.36 6.60
CA LEU A 454 13.48 5.30 8.02
C LEU A 454 14.42 6.42 8.38
N ARG A 455 13.96 7.24 9.31
CA ARG A 455 14.72 8.33 9.93
C ARG A 455 14.95 8.00 11.40
N ASP A 456 15.97 8.63 12.00
CA ASP A 456 16.21 8.55 13.44
C ASP A 456 14.97 8.98 14.25
N SER A 457 14.26 10.02 13.80
CA SER A 457 12.99 10.47 14.40
C SER A 457 11.92 9.38 14.43
N THR A 458 11.74 8.62 13.36
CA THR A 458 10.79 7.50 13.30
C THR A 458 11.30 6.29 14.08
N TRP A 459 12.61 6.02 14.08
CA TRP A 459 13.20 4.96 14.89
C TRP A 459 12.92 5.17 16.38
N ARG A 460 13.23 6.36 16.91
CA ARG A 460 12.90 6.74 18.30
C ARG A 460 11.40 6.65 18.56
N ARG A 461 10.56 7.10 17.61
CA ARG A 461 9.09 7.05 17.71
C ARG A 461 8.55 5.61 17.74
N LEU A 462 9.19 4.66 17.08
CA LEU A 462 8.87 3.22 17.15
C LEU A 462 9.28 2.62 18.51
N GLN A 463 10.41 3.04 19.07
CA GLN A 463 10.90 2.59 20.38
C GLN A 463 9.98 3.02 21.55
N LEU A 464 9.11 4.02 21.38
CA LEU A 464 8.10 4.36 22.40
C LEU A 464 7.05 3.24 22.60
N PHE A 465 6.89 2.35 21.61
CA PHE A 465 5.86 1.32 21.58
C PHE A 465 6.35 -0.09 21.96
N THR A 466 7.48 -0.19 22.64
CA THR A 466 8.00 -1.45 23.20
C THR A 466 7.04 -2.07 24.22
N GLY A 467 7.22 -3.36 24.51
CA GLY A 467 6.29 -4.11 25.35
C GLY A 467 4.89 -4.26 24.72
N ASN A 468 4.82 -4.33 23.38
CA ASN A 468 3.59 -4.61 22.62
C ASN A 468 2.46 -3.56 22.75
N THR A 469 2.81 -2.28 22.87
CA THR A 469 1.85 -1.18 23.11
C THR A 469 1.32 -0.48 21.86
N LEU A 470 1.88 -0.79 20.67
CA LEU A 470 1.44 -0.19 19.40
C LEU A 470 -0.02 -0.54 19.07
N GLY A 471 -0.38 -1.83 19.18
CA GLY A 471 -1.71 -2.32 18.86
C GLY A 471 -2.82 -1.78 19.77
N SER A 472 -2.56 -1.64 21.07
CA SER A 472 -3.51 -1.04 22.02
C SER A 472 -3.62 0.47 21.84
N SER A 473 -2.50 1.17 21.64
CA SER A 473 -2.50 2.62 21.38
C SER A 473 -3.27 2.97 20.10
N LEU A 474 -3.18 2.14 19.06
CA LEU A 474 -3.98 2.31 17.84
C LEU A 474 -5.47 2.03 18.08
N SER A 475 -5.84 1.08 18.96
CA SER A 475 -7.25 0.80 19.28
C SER A 475 -7.98 2.05 19.78
N SER A 476 -7.41 2.74 20.78
CA SER A 476 -8.03 3.92 21.39
C SER A 476 -8.23 5.08 20.40
N LEU A 477 -7.34 5.23 19.41
CA LEU A 477 -7.54 6.19 18.32
C LEU A 477 -8.66 5.76 17.36
N LEU A 478 -8.79 4.45 17.08
CA LEU A 478 -9.79 3.90 16.15
C LEU A 478 -11.20 3.75 16.76
N GLU A 479 -11.33 3.72 18.08
CA GLU A 479 -12.60 3.75 18.80
C GLU A 479 -13.41 5.03 18.51
N HIS A 480 -12.74 6.14 18.17
CA HIS A 480 -13.36 7.41 17.77
C HIS A 480 -13.96 7.38 16.34
N SER A 481 -13.85 6.26 15.61
CA SER A 481 -14.30 6.15 14.22
C SER A 481 -15.77 5.75 14.11
N HIS A 482 -16.56 6.46 13.28
CA HIS A 482 -17.96 6.13 12.98
C HIS A 482 -18.16 4.76 12.29
N ILE A 483 -17.08 4.06 11.92
CA ILE A 483 -17.09 2.68 11.39
C ILE A 483 -16.43 1.67 12.35
N ALA A 484 -16.26 2.01 13.63
CA ALA A 484 -15.80 1.09 14.65
C ALA A 484 -16.66 -0.19 14.72
N PRO A 485 -16.07 -1.39 14.92
CA PRO A 485 -14.62 -1.64 14.99
C PRO A 485 -13.95 -1.52 13.60
N VAL A 486 -12.85 -0.76 13.53
CA VAL A 486 -12.10 -0.53 12.28
C VAL A 486 -11.21 -1.73 11.96
N LEU A 487 -10.53 -2.28 12.96
CA LEU A 487 -9.70 -3.49 12.90
C LEU A 487 -10.20 -4.54 13.89
N LEU A 488 -9.81 -5.80 13.67
CA LEU A 488 -9.94 -6.86 14.68
C LEU A 488 -8.69 -6.94 15.56
N THR A 489 -8.84 -7.45 16.78
CA THR A 489 -7.75 -7.66 17.75
C THR A 489 -6.59 -8.48 17.17
N THR A 490 -6.87 -9.41 16.25
CA THR A 490 -5.84 -10.21 15.54
C THR A 490 -4.90 -9.35 14.67
N HIS A 491 -5.41 -8.27 14.06
CA HIS A 491 -4.58 -7.30 13.33
C HIS A 491 -3.80 -6.39 14.28
N LEU A 492 -4.39 -5.99 15.41
CA LEU A 492 -3.68 -5.20 16.44
C LEU A 492 -2.52 -5.99 17.06
N GLN A 493 -2.72 -7.29 17.30
CA GLN A 493 -1.66 -8.22 17.70
C GLN A 493 -0.64 -8.46 16.59
N ALA A 494 -1.03 -8.43 15.31
CA ALA A 494 -0.11 -8.55 14.19
C ALA A 494 0.83 -7.33 14.09
N LEU A 495 0.32 -6.11 14.30
CA LEU A 495 1.13 -4.88 14.36
C LEU A 495 2.25 -5.01 15.41
N ASN A 496 1.92 -5.51 16.61
CA ASN A 496 2.91 -5.77 17.66
C ASN A 496 4.00 -6.78 17.22
N ARG A 497 3.62 -7.93 16.63
CA ARG A 497 4.59 -8.90 16.11
C ARG A 497 5.47 -8.33 15.00
N ARG A 498 4.89 -7.50 14.13
CA ARG A 498 5.61 -6.81 13.03
C ARG A 498 6.59 -5.77 13.55
N LEU A 499 6.26 -5.04 14.61
CA LEU A 499 7.17 -4.12 15.28
C LEU A 499 8.44 -4.83 15.80
N MET A 500 8.29 -6.03 16.38
CA MET A 500 9.44 -6.83 16.84
C MET A 500 10.34 -7.30 15.69
N LEU A 501 9.75 -7.70 14.55
CA LEU A 501 10.49 -8.02 13.33
C LEU A 501 11.22 -6.81 12.72
N ILE A 502 10.67 -5.60 12.89
CA ILE A 502 11.33 -4.34 12.51
C ILE A 502 12.53 -4.06 13.41
N PHE A 503 12.41 -4.24 14.73
CA PHE A 503 13.55 -4.13 15.65
C PHE A 503 14.66 -5.12 15.27
N ALA A 504 14.34 -6.39 15.03
CA ALA A 504 15.32 -7.40 14.59
C ALA A 504 16.03 -7.04 13.27
N ALA A 505 15.30 -6.45 12.30
CA ALA A 505 15.86 -5.98 11.04
C ALA A 505 16.77 -4.75 11.18
N VAL A 506 16.53 -3.89 12.17
CA VAL A 506 17.40 -2.73 12.46
C VAL A 506 18.63 -3.13 13.27
N GLU A 507 18.51 -4.07 14.22
CA GLU A 507 19.68 -4.68 14.87
C GLU A 507 20.59 -5.40 13.84
N GLU A 508 20.02 -6.04 12.80
CA GLU A 508 20.81 -6.60 11.69
C GLU A 508 21.49 -5.53 10.81
N CYS A 509 21.04 -4.27 10.86
CA CYS A 509 21.78 -3.15 10.27
C CYS A 509 22.89 -2.65 11.20
N PHE A 510 22.68 -2.66 12.53
CA PHE A 510 23.71 -2.31 13.52
C PHE A 510 24.82 -3.38 13.66
N SER A 511 24.52 -4.65 13.38
CA SER A 511 25.52 -5.73 13.35
C SER A 511 26.47 -5.61 12.15
N GLN A 512 26.01 -5.08 11.02
CA GLN A 512 26.76 -4.95 9.77
C GLN A 512 27.37 -3.56 9.53
N HIS A 513 26.82 -2.51 10.13
CA HIS A 513 27.18 -1.12 9.88
C HIS A 513 27.22 -0.31 11.18
N ASN A 514 28.05 0.74 11.22
CA ASN A 514 28.11 1.62 12.39
C ASN A 514 26.73 2.29 12.60
N PRO A 515 26.17 2.33 13.83
CA PRO A 515 24.86 2.92 14.08
C PRO A 515 24.68 4.35 13.56
N SER A 516 25.75 5.17 13.52
CA SER A 516 25.74 6.54 12.93
C SER A 516 25.55 6.58 11.41
N GLN A 517 25.81 5.47 10.71
CA GLN A 517 25.56 5.31 9.27
C GLN A 517 24.14 4.77 8.99
N VAL A 518 23.51 4.16 9.99
CA VAL A 518 22.16 3.57 9.92
C VAL A 518 21.10 4.59 10.37
N LEU A 519 21.31 5.23 11.52
CA LEU A 519 20.45 6.30 12.05
C LEU A 519 20.93 7.66 11.55
N VAL A 520 20.28 8.16 10.50
CA VAL A 520 20.59 9.46 9.90
C VAL A 520 19.57 10.49 10.38
N ASN A 521 20.07 11.59 10.97
CA ASN A 521 19.27 12.72 11.44
C ASN A 521 19.17 13.81 10.34
N ARG A 522 18.07 13.80 9.58
CA ARG A 522 17.78 14.64 8.39
C ARG A 522 16.28 14.68 8.06
#